data_AF-A0A1H7E8N4-F1
#
_entry.id   AF-A0A1H7E8N4-F1
#
_cell.length_a   1.000
_cell.length_b   1.000
_cell.length_c   1.000
_cell.angle_alpha   90.00
_cell.angle_beta   90.00
_cell.angle_gamma   90.00
#
_symmetry.space_group_name_H-M   'P 1'
#
loop_
_entity.id
_entity.type
_entity.pdbx_description
1 polymer ?
#
loop_
_entity_poly.entity_id
_entity_poly.type
_entity_poly.pdbx_seq_one_letter_code
_entity_poly.pdbx_strand_id
1 'polypeptide(L)' 'MLERFWALDPLARRAVIAVGLSGLMFIDLLFPTCDVTVWVFFTCGTAFLWAIGILRPFLIMMYYLLRTVIRVKTRPWWW' A
#
# COMPACT_ATOMS: atom_id res chain seq x y z
N MET A 1 12.01 20.84 -13.89
CA MET A 1 11.62 19.44 -13.62
C MET A 1 10.26 19.37 -12.92
N LEU A 2 10.11 19.96 -11.73
CA LEU A 2 8.84 20.02 -11.01
C LEU A 2 7.71 20.70 -11.80
N GLU A 3 7.97 21.82 -12.48
CA GLU A 3 6.95 22.52 -13.28
C GLU A 3 6.32 21.64 -14.36
N ARG A 4 7.11 20.78 -15.01
CA ARG A 4 6.60 19.82 -16.00
C ARG A 4 5.71 18.76 -15.34
N PHE A 5 6.08 18.27 -14.15
CA PHE A 5 5.27 17.33 -13.36
C PHE A 5 3.95 17.94 -12.89
N TRP A 6 3.96 19.24 -12.55
CA TRP A 6 2.75 19.98 -12.19
C TRP A 6 1.86 20.34 -13.40
N ALA A 7 2.41 20.28 -14.61
CA ALA A 7 1.66 20.42 -15.85
C ALA A 7 1.03 19.10 -16.35
N LEU A 8 1.42 17.94 -15.80
CA LEU A 8 0.78 16.66 -16.13
C LEU A 8 -0.63 16.58 -15.55
N ASP A 9 -1.49 15.87 -16.27
CA ASP A 9 -2.80 15.44 -15.81
C ASP A 9 -2.73 14.79 -14.42
N PRO A 10 -3.72 15.04 -13.55
CA PRO A 10 -3.71 14.54 -12.18
C PRO A 10 -3.63 13.00 -12.11
N LEU A 11 -4.21 12.31 -13.10
CA LEU A 11 -4.10 10.85 -13.23
C LEU A 11 -2.67 10.42 -13.56
N ALA A 12 -2.05 11.05 -14.56
CA ALA A 12 -0.68 10.75 -14.96
C ALA A 12 0.33 11.05 -13.83
N ARG A 13 0.08 12.12 -13.08
CA ARG A 13 0.86 12.45 -11.87
C ARG A 13 0.82 11.34 -10.83
N ARG A 14 -0.38 10.81 -10.55
CA ARG A 14 -0.56 9.68 -9.63
C ARG A 14 0.12 8.41 -10.12
N ALA A 15 0.08 8.14 -11.42
CA ALA A 15 0.76 6.99 -12.01
C ALA A 15 2.29 7.08 -11.82
N VAL A 16 2.89 8.25 -12.04
CA VAL A 16 4.33 8.47 -11.82
C VAL A 16 4.70 8.26 -10.34
N ILE A 17 3.87 8.77 -9.41
CA ILE A 17 4.07 8.55 -7.97
C ILE A 17 3.99 7.06 -7.64
N ALA A 18 2.99 6.35 -8.18
CA ALA A 18 2.81 4.91 -7.96
C ALA A 18 4.03 4.11 -8.45
N VAL A 19 4.54 4.42 -9.64
CA VAL A 19 5.74 3.76 -10.19
C VAL A 19 6.95 4.01 -9.29
N GLY A 20 7.19 5.26 -8.86
CA GLY A 20 8.30 5.58 -7.95
C GLY A 20 8.21 4.82 -6.62
N LEU A 21 7.02 4.76 -6.02
CA LEU A 21 6.80 4.04 -4.76
C LEU A 21 6.96 2.53 -4.93
N SER A 22 6.48 1.95 -6.04
CA SER A 22 6.69 0.53 -6.33
C SER A 22 8.16 0.19 -6.48
N GLY A 23 8.97 1.06 -7.10
CA GLY A 23 10.41 0.88 -7.22
C GLY A 23 11.11 0.84 -5.86
N LEU A 24 10.75 1.75 -4.95
CA LEU A 24 11.28 1.74 -3.57
C LEU A 24 10.91 0.46 -2.83
N MET A 25 9.65 0.01 -2.94
CA MET A 25 9.22 -1.25 -2.34
C MET A 25 9.99 -2.46 -2.87
N PHE A 26 10.30 -2.49 -4.18
CA PHE A 26 11.10 -3.56 -4.78
C PHE A 26 12.53 -3.58 -4.23
N ILE A 27 13.14 -2.41 -4.05
CA ILE A 27 14.48 -2.29 -3.45
C ILE A 27 14.47 -2.77 -2.00
N ASP A 28 13.48 -2.34 -1.20
CA ASP A 28 13.35 -2.77 0.19
C ASP A 28 13.12 -4.28 0.33
N LEU A 29 12.39 -4.89 -0.62
CA LEU A 29 12.16 -6.34 -0.65
C LEU A 29 13.44 -7.13 -0.97
N LEU A 30 14.28 -6.61 -1.87
CA LEU A 30 15.51 -7.25 -2.30
C LEU A 30 16.66 -7.06 -1.29
N PHE A 31 16.66 -5.95 -0.56
CA PHE A 31 17.72 -5.59 0.39
C PHE A 31 17.18 -5.15 1.75
N PRO A 32 16.47 -6.01 2.50
CA PRO A 32 16.04 -5.69 3.85
C PRO A 32 17.27 -5.68 4.78
N THR A 33 17.75 -4.48 5.12
CA THR A 33 19.00 -4.29 5.88
C THR A 33 18.75 -4.01 7.36
N CYS A 34 17.61 -3.44 7.72
CA CYS A 34 17.28 -3.10 9.11
C CYS A 34 15.76 -2.87 9.29
N ASP A 35 15.28 -2.76 10.53
CA ASP A 35 13.86 -2.51 10.81
C ASP A 35 13.32 -1.26 10.11
N VAL A 36 14.18 -0.26 9.89
CA VAL A 36 13.82 0.98 9.17
C VAL A 36 13.37 0.68 7.73
N THR A 37 14.00 -0.25 7.02
CA THR A 37 13.59 -0.58 5.64
C THR A 37 12.22 -1.26 5.62
N VAL A 38 11.86 -1.98 6.69
CA VAL A 38 10.51 -2.56 6.83
C VAL A 38 9.46 -1.45 7.02
N TRP A 39 9.75 -0.43 7.83
CA TRP A 39 8.87 0.74 7.98
C TRP A 39 8.71 1.53 6.67
N VAL A 40 9.80 1.70 5.92
CA VAL A 40 9.78 2.36 4.61
C VAL A 40 8.92 1.55 3.63
N PHE A 41 9.03 0.23 3.61
CA PHE A 41 8.19 -0.64 2.79
C PHE A 41 6.69 -0.45 3.10
N PHE A 42 6.29 -0.46 4.38
CA PHE A 42 4.88 -0.29 4.75
C PHE A 42 4.32 1.10 4.40
N THR A 43 5.11 2.15 4.61
CA THR A 43 4.71 3.53 4.25
C THR A 43 4.60 3.70 2.74
N CYS A 44 5.57 3.18 1.97
CA CYS A 44 5.54 3.19 0.51
C CYS A 44 4.38 2.37 -0.05
N GLY A 45 4.10 1.19 0.51
CA GLY A 45 2.97 0.35 0.11
C GLY A 45 1.61 1.01 0.33
N THR A 46 1.45 1.70 1.46
CA THR A 46 0.21 2.45 1.75
C THR A 46 0.03 3.62 0.77
N ALA A 47 1.09 4.37 0.52
CA ALA A 47 1.08 5.47 -0.45
C ALA A 47 0.87 4.98 -1.89
N PHE A 48 1.39 3.80 -2.24
CA PHE A 48 1.19 3.15 -3.53
C PHE A 48 -0.28 2.79 -3.75
N LEU A 49 -0.90 2.11 -2.77
CA LEU A 49 -2.32 1.76 -2.81
C LEU A 49 -3.22 3.00 -2.93
N TRP A 50 -2.82 4.11 -2.30
CA TRP A 50 -3.50 5.39 -2.45
C TRP A 50 -3.35 5.97 -3.86
N ALA A 51 -2.13 5.95 -4.39
CA ALA A 51 -1.81 6.51 -5.71
C ALA A 51 -2.57 5.79 -6.84
N ILE A 52 -2.71 4.47 -6.76
CA ILE A 52 -3.49 3.67 -7.73
C ILE A 52 -5.01 3.70 -7.48
N GLY A 53 -5.47 4.32 -6.40
CA GLY A 53 -6.89 4.46 -6.06
C GLY A 53 -7.55 3.21 -5.46
N ILE A 54 -6.78 2.20 -5.08
CA ILE A 54 -7.27 0.91 -4.54
C ILE A 54 -7.22 0.87 -3.00
N LEU A 55 -6.69 1.89 -2.34
CA LEU A 55 -6.59 1.94 -0.88
C LEU A 55 -7.93 1.67 -0.17
N ARG A 56 -9.02 2.30 -0.64
CA ARG A 56 -10.34 2.16 0.00
C ARG A 56 -10.89 0.72 -0.09
N PRO A 57 -11.00 0.09 -1.28
CA PRO A 57 -11.45 -1.31 -1.35
C PRO A 57 -10.50 -2.26 -0.61
N PHE A 58 -9.18 -1.99 -0.61
CA PHE A 58 -8.21 -2.79 0.14
C PHE A 58 -8.46 -2.73 1.66
N LEU A 59 -8.69 -1.54 2.22
CA LEU A 59 -8.99 -1.37 3.65
C LEU A 59 -10.31 -2.03 4.05
N ILE A 60 -11.32 -1.97 3.19
CA ILE A 60 -12.61 -2.65 3.41
C ILE A 60 -12.40 -4.18 3.45
N MET A 61 -11.64 -4.72 2.50
CA MET A 61 -11.28 -6.14 2.48
C MET A 61 -10.53 -6.55 3.76
N MET A 62 -9.53 -5.77 4.18
CA MET A 62 -8.80 -6.02 5.42
C MET A 62 -9.70 -5.99 6.66
N TYR A 63 -10.65 -5.06 6.72
CA TYR A 63 -11.64 -5.00 7.80
C TYR A 63 -12.49 -6.28 7.88
N TYR A 64 -13.01 -6.76 6.76
CA TYR A 64 -13.77 -8.01 6.73
C TYR A 64 -12.92 -9.21 7.11
N LEU A 65 -11.68 -9.27 6.62
CA LEU A 65 -10.74 -10.34 6.93
C LEU A 65 -10.42 -10.37 8.43
N LEU A 66 -10.13 -9.22 9.03
CA LEU A 66 -9.92 -9.08 10.47
C LEU A 66 -11.14 -9.51 11.27
N ARG A 67 -12.34 -9.09 10.85
CA ARG A 67 -13.61 -9.50 11.47
C ARG A 67 -13.79 -11.02 11.43
N THR A 68 -13.49 -11.66 10.32
CA THR A 68 -13.57 -13.12 10.17
C THR A 68 -12.56 -13.83 11.05
N VAL A 69 -11.30 -13.38 11.06
CA VAL A 69 -10.24 -13.93 11.92
C VAL A 69 -10.62 -13.83 13.40
N ILE A 70 -11.14 -12.68 13.83
CA ILE A 70 -11.61 -12.48 15.21
C ILE A 70 -12.75 -13.44 15.52
N ARG A 71 -13.73 -13.61 14.63
CA ARG A 71 -14.82 -14.58 14.84
C ARG A 71 -14.31 -16.01 14.97
N VAL A 72 -13.44 -16.45 14.06
CA VAL A 72 -12.86 -17.81 14.10
C VAL A 72 -12.09 -18.03 15.39
N LYS A 73 -11.30 -17.04 15.83
CA LYS A 73 -10.53 -17.14 17.09
C LYS A 73 -11.43 -17.17 18.33
N THR A 74 -12.52 -16.40 18.35
CA THR A 74 -13.39 -16.23 19.53
C THR A 74 -14.50 -17.29 19.62
N ARG A 75 -15.00 -17.79 18.48
CA ARG A 75 -16.04 -18.82 18.41
C ARG A 75 -15.80 -19.74 17.19
N PRO A 76 -14.87 -20.70 17.28
CA PRO A 76 -14.53 -21.56 16.14
C PRO A 76 -15.68 -22.49 15.69
N TRP A 77 -16.65 -22.75 16.56
CA TRP A 77 -17.60 -23.86 16.44
C TRP A 77 -19.03 -23.45 16.05
N TRP A 78 -19.25 -22.17 15.71
CA TRP A 78 -20.58 -21.63 15.35
C TRP A 78 -20.62 -21.27 13.85
N TRP A 79 -20.40 -22.29 13.01
CA TRP A 79 -20.70 -22.26 11.58
C TRP A 79 -22.11 -22.83 11.34
#